data_AF-A0A817HTW9-F1
#
_entry.id   AF-A0A817HTW9-F1
#
_cell.length_a   1.000
_cell.length_b   1.000
_cell.length_c   1.000
_cell.angle_alpha   90.00
_cell.angle_beta   90.00
_cell.angle_gamma   90.00
#
_symmetry.space_group_name_H-M   'P 1'
#
loop_
_entity.id
_entity.type
_entity.pdbx_description
1 polymer ?
#
loop_
_entity_poly.entity_id
_entity_poly.type
_entity_poly.pdbx_seq_one_letter_code
_entity_poly.pdbx_strand_id
1 'polypeptide(L)'
;MNCAVHALNCFTLLRNINNHDSPFFLLPNGEAFTRRALIFNLRHLLLQLGYEASAYSGHSLRVGAATSAAAAGVPDHLIQTLGRWNSLSYLRYIRVSDTVILAAHHKILQFSS
;
A
#
# COMPACT_ATOMS: atom_id res chain seq x y z
N MET A 1 -11.77 13.82 5.26
CA MET A 1 -10.65 14.03 6.19
C MET A 1 -9.87 12.71 6.33
N ASN A 2 -9.40 12.13 5.21
CA ASN A 2 -9.06 10.70 5.12
C ASN A 2 -7.62 10.44 4.65
N CYS A 3 -6.69 11.40 4.82
CA CYS A 3 -5.30 11.16 4.42
C CYS A 3 -4.53 10.44 5.53
N ALA A 4 -3.60 9.56 5.15
CA ALA A 4 -2.82 8.74 6.08
C ALA A 4 -2.01 9.58 7.09
N VAL A 5 -1.52 10.75 6.67
CA VAL A 5 -0.78 11.68 7.53
C VAL A 5 -1.65 12.22 8.67
N HIS A 6 -2.89 12.61 8.36
CA HIS A 6 -3.82 13.08 9.39
C HIS A 6 -4.15 11.97 10.39
N ALA A 7 -4.43 10.76 9.91
CA ALA A 7 -4.69 9.60 10.78
C ALA A 7 -3.49 9.29 11.70
N LEU A 8 -2.26 9.38 11.18
CA LEU A 8 -1.04 9.18 11.96
C LEU A 8 -0.85 10.26 13.03
N ASN A 9 -1.15 11.51 12.71
CA ASN A 9 -1.09 12.62 13.67
C ASN A 9 -2.11 12.41 14.80
N CYS A 10 -3.35 12.07 14.47
CA CYS A 10 -4.38 11.74 15.47
C CYS A 10 -3.96 10.57 16.36
N PHE A 11 -3.39 9.51 15.76
CA PHE A 11 -2.89 8.36 16.53
C PHE A 11 -1.74 8.74 17.46
N THR A 12 -0.83 9.61 17.03
CA THR A 12 0.30 10.07 17.86
C THR A 12 -0.19 10.83 19.10
N LEU A 13 -1.23 11.66 18.94
CA LEU A 13 -1.85 12.39 20.05
C LEU A 13 -2.54 11.42 21.05
N LEU A 14 -3.24 10.41 20.54
CA LEU A 14 -3.90 9.40 21.38
C LEU A 14 -2.91 8.49 22.13
N ARG A 15 -1.75 8.21 21.51
CA ARG A 15 -0.77 7.27 22.05
C ARG A 15 0.04 7.84 23.21
N ASN A 16 0.18 9.16 23.32
CA ASN A 16 0.97 9.83 24.36
C ASN A 16 2.38 9.21 24.49
N ILE A 17 3.21 9.37 23.46
CA ILE A 17 4.54 8.74 23.34
C ILE A 17 5.51 9.38 24.35
N ASN A 18 5.52 8.85 25.57
CA ASN A 18 6.47 9.25 26.62
C ASN A 18 7.75 8.41 26.62
N ASN A 19 7.80 7.34 25.81
CA ASN A 19 8.94 6.45 25.72
C ASN A 19 9.33 6.22 24.25
N HIS A 20 10.48 6.78 23.86
CA HIS A 20 11.02 6.69 22.51
C HIS A 20 11.49 5.28 22.11
N ASP A 21 11.74 4.40 23.09
CA ASP A 21 12.17 3.03 22.84
C ASP A 21 11.00 2.06 22.64
N SER A 22 9.75 2.55 22.75
CA SER A 22 8.55 1.73 22.60
C SER A 22 8.09 1.62 21.12
N PRO A 23 7.67 0.43 20.64
CA PRO A 23 7.22 0.22 19.26
C PRO A 23 6.06 1.14 18.87
N PHE A 24 6.10 1.75 17.67
CA PHE A 24 5.14 2.81 17.32
C PHE A 24 3.67 2.39 17.39
N PHE A 25 3.35 1.17 16.96
CA PHE A 25 2.01 0.59 17.01
C PHE A 25 1.98 -0.49 18.09
N LEU A 26 1.01 -0.40 18.99
CA LEU A 26 0.82 -1.34 20.09
C LEU A 26 -0.54 -2.02 19.99
N LEU A 27 -0.59 -3.26 20.44
CA LEU A 27 -1.83 -3.97 20.75
C LEU A 27 -2.39 -3.49 22.10
N PRO A 28 -3.68 -3.71 22.40
CA PRO A 28 -4.28 -3.30 23.67
C PRO A 28 -3.59 -3.86 24.92
N ASN A 29 -2.90 -5.00 24.79
CA ASN A 29 -2.11 -5.62 25.85
C ASN A 29 -0.70 -4.99 26.02
N GLY A 30 -0.36 -3.93 25.27
CA GLY A 30 0.94 -3.25 25.33
C GLY A 30 2.05 -3.87 24.47
N GLU A 31 1.78 -4.97 23.77
CA GLU A 31 2.76 -5.61 22.89
C GLU A 31 2.89 -4.90 21.54
N ALA A 32 4.01 -5.11 20.85
CA ALA A 32 4.22 -4.60 19.50
C ALA A 32 3.18 -5.15 18.51
N PHE A 33 2.58 -4.26 17.71
CA PHE A 33 1.69 -4.67 16.63
C PHE A 33 2.48 -5.37 15.53
N THR A 34 2.20 -6.66 15.33
CA THR A 34 2.97 -7.51 14.41
C THR A 34 2.35 -7.57 13.01
N ARG A 35 3.17 -7.95 12.02
CA ARG A 35 2.67 -8.31 10.68
C ARG A 35 1.59 -9.40 10.74
N ARG A 36 1.75 -10.39 11.63
CA ARG A 36 0.76 -11.47 11.80
C ARG A 36 -0.58 -10.91 12.28
N ALA A 37 -0.55 -10.02 13.27
CA ALA A 37 -1.75 -9.35 13.78
C ALA A 37 -2.43 -8.52 12.68
N LEU A 38 -1.67 -7.76 11.89
CA LEU A 38 -2.22 -7.00 10.76
C LEU A 38 -2.97 -7.89 9.76
N ILE A 39 -2.32 -8.95 9.29
CA ILE A 39 -2.92 -9.83 8.28
C ILE A 39 -4.11 -10.61 8.86
N PHE A 40 -4.04 -11.03 10.11
CA PHE A 40 -5.16 -11.67 10.79
C PHE A 40 -6.39 -10.75 10.84
N ASN A 41 -6.23 -9.53 11.34
CA ASN A 41 -7.33 -8.56 11.44
C ASN A 41 -7.89 -8.17 10.07
N LEU A 42 -7.03 -7.94 9.08
CA LEU A 42 -7.44 -7.66 7.71
C LEU A 42 -8.30 -8.78 7.14
N ARG A 43 -7.85 -10.03 7.26
CA ARG A 43 -8.59 -11.20 6.76
C ARG A 43 -9.92 -11.37 7.48
N HIS A 44 -9.95 -11.16 8.80
CA HIS A 44 -11.18 -11.22 9.58
C HIS A 44 -12.22 -10.21 9.08
N LEU A 45 -11.82 -8.95 8.88
CA LEU A 45 -12.70 -7.91 8.34
C LEU A 45 -13.18 -8.23 6.92
N LEU A 46 -12.31 -8.75 6.06
CA LEU A 46 -12.68 -9.14 4.69
C LEU A 46 -13.71 -10.27 4.67
N LEU A 47 -13.56 -11.27 5.54
CA LEU A 47 -14.55 -12.35 5.68
C LEU A 47 -15.91 -11.81 6.12
N GLN A 48 -15.94 -10.88 7.08
CA GLN A 48 -17.18 -10.24 7.54
C GLN A 48 -17.87 -9.43 6.43
N LEU A 49 -17.11 -8.94 5.46
CA LEU A 49 -17.62 -8.21 4.30
C LEU A 49 -17.95 -9.13 3.10
N GLY A 50 -17.80 -10.45 3.24
CA GLY A 50 -18.10 -11.43 2.18
C GLY A 50 -17.00 -11.60 1.12
N TYR A 51 -15.76 -11.18 1.40
CA TYR A 51 -14.62 -11.35 0.50
C TYR A 51 -13.79 -12.60 0.81
N GLU A 52 -13.20 -13.18 -0.24
CA GLU A 52 -12.24 -14.28 -0.15
C GLU A 52 -10.92 -13.85 0.49
N ALA A 53 -10.83 -13.93 1.82
CA ALA A 53 -9.68 -13.46 2.59
C ALA A 53 -8.35 -14.20 2.31
N SER A 54 -8.42 -15.43 1.78
CA SER A 54 -7.25 -16.24 1.43
C SER A 54 -6.38 -15.58 0.34
N ALA A 55 -7.00 -14.81 -0.55
CA ALA A 55 -6.33 -14.08 -1.63
C ALA A 55 -5.51 -12.86 -1.12
N TYR A 56 -5.71 -12.45 0.13
CA TYR A 56 -5.09 -11.25 0.69
C TYR A 56 -3.93 -11.61 1.62
N SER A 57 -2.78 -10.97 1.41
CA SER A 57 -1.57 -11.15 2.19
C SER A 57 -0.76 -9.85 2.26
N GLY A 58 0.28 -9.81 3.08
CA GLY A 58 1.18 -8.65 3.10
C GLY A 58 1.83 -8.38 1.74
N HIS A 59 2.01 -9.43 0.92
CA HIS A 59 2.53 -9.27 -0.44
C HIS A 59 1.50 -8.62 -1.37
N SER A 60 0.23 -9.05 -1.32
CA SER A 60 -0.82 -8.44 -2.15
C SER A 60 -1.04 -6.97 -1.82
N LEU A 61 -0.90 -6.57 -0.55
CA LEU A 61 -0.93 -5.16 -0.14
C LEU A 61 0.20 -4.35 -0.80
N ARG A 62 1.42 -4.91 -0.88
CA ARG A 62 2.55 -4.24 -1.56
C ARG A 62 2.31 -4.10 -3.05
N VAL A 63 1.75 -5.14 -3.68
CA VAL A 63 1.35 -5.09 -5.10
C VAL A 63 0.29 -4.01 -5.33
N GLY A 64 -0.76 -4.00 -4.49
CA GLY A 64 -1.82 -3.01 -4.56
C GLY A 64 -1.32 -1.58 -4.36
N ALA A 65 -0.39 -1.36 -3.43
CA ALA A 65 0.22 -0.05 -3.21
C ALA A 65 1.02 0.43 -4.42
N ALA A 66 1.86 -0.43 -5.02
CA ALA A 66 2.59 -0.08 -6.24
C ALA A 66 1.65 0.19 -7.42
N THR A 67 0.66 -0.68 -7.65
CA THR A 67 -0.33 -0.50 -8.72
C THR A 67 -1.11 0.82 -8.53
N SER A 68 -1.53 1.14 -7.31
CA SER A 68 -2.26 2.37 -7.01
C SER A 68 -1.40 3.62 -7.21
N ALA A 69 -0.13 3.58 -6.82
CA ALA A 69 0.81 4.69 -7.05
C ALA A 69 1.06 4.92 -8.55
N ALA A 70 1.24 3.84 -9.33
CA ALA A 70 1.39 3.93 -10.78
C ALA A 70 0.12 4.48 -11.45
N ALA A 71 -1.06 4.02 -11.02
CA ALA A 71 -2.34 4.54 -11.51
C ALA A 71 -2.54 6.03 -11.16
N ALA A 72 -1.97 6.51 -10.05
CA ALA A 72 -1.94 7.92 -9.68
C ALA A 72 -0.87 8.74 -10.45
N GLY A 73 -0.16 8.12 -11.40
CA GLY A 73 0.88 8.78 -12.21
C GLY A 73 2.19 9.02 -11.47
N VAL A 74 2.44 8.35 -10.34
CA VAL A 74 3.73 8.44 -9.64
C VAL A 74 4.79 7.77 -10.52
N PRO A 75 5.92 8.45 -10.82
CA PRO A 75 7.00 7.87 -11.59
C PRO A 75 7.56 6.56 -10.99
N ASP A 76 7.87 5.60 -11.85
CA ASP A 76 8.33 4.26 -11.47
C ASP A 76 9.54 4.26 -10.52
N HIS A 77 10.50 5.16 -10.72
CA HIS A 77 11.67 5.28 -9.83
C HIS A 77 11.28 5.72 -8.41
N LEU A 78 10.26 6.57 -8.26
CA LEU A 78 9.75 6.95 -6.94
C LEU A 78 8.98 5.80 -6.31
N ILE A 79 8.20 5.04 -7.08
CA ILE A 79 7.54 3.82 -6.60
C ILE A 79 8.59 2.81 -6.12
N GLN A 80 9.70 2.68 -6.85
CA GLN A 80 10.83 1.85 -6.47
C GLN A 80 11.42 2.27 -5.12
N THR A 81 11.68 3.57 -4.94
CA THR A 81 12.20 4.13 -3.68
C THR A 81 11.21 3.96 -2.53
N LEU A 82 9.93 4.29 -2.74
CA LEU A 82 8.86 4.17 -1.74
C LEU A 82 8.68 2.71 -1.28
N GLY A 83 8.75 1.78 -2.22
CA GLY A 83 8.67 0.35 -1.94
C GLY A 83 9.97 -0.26 -1.41
N ARG A 84 11.06 0.50 -1.31
CA ARG A 84 12.40 0.01 -0.88
C ARG A 84 12.87 -1.19 -1.70
N TRP A 85 12.65 -1.15 -3.02
CA TRP A 85 13.07 -2.22 -3.93
C TRP A 85 14.45 -1.91 -4.51
N ASN A 86 15.42 -2.78 -4.24
CA ASN A 86 16.77 -2.65 -4.78
C ASN A 86 16.91 -3.18 -6.22
N SER A 87 15.89 -3.88 -6.72
CA SER A 87 15.88 -4.46 -8.07
C SER A 87 14.62 -4.07 -8.82
N LEU A 88 14.63 -4.29 -10.13
CA LEU A 88 13.49 -4.09 -11.04
C LEU A 88 12.31 -5.06 -10.79
N SER A 89 12.36 -5.87 -9.73
CA SER A 89 11.28 -6.79 -9.36
C SER A 89 9.92 -6.10 -9.12
N TYR A 90 9.94 -4.80 -8.80
CA TYR A 90 8.72 -4.00 -8.61
C TYR A 90 7.91 -3.81 -9.90
N LEU A 91 8.53 -3.91 -11.09
CA LEU A 91 7.82 -3.79 -12.36
C LEU A 91 6.73 -4.86 -12.49
N ARG A 92 6.94 -6.06 -11.93
CA ARG A 92 5.93 -7.13 -11.88
C ARG A 92 4.72 -6.78 -11.00
N TYR A 93 4.86 -5.79 -10.11
CA TYR A 93 3.79 -5.34 -9.22
C TYR A 93 2.98 -4.18 -9.79
N ILE A 94 3.43 -3.54 -10.87
CA ILE A 94 2.64 -2.54 -11.58
C ILE A 94 1.78 -3.28 -12.59
N ARG A 95 0.53 -3.59 -12.19
CA ARG A 95 -0.44 -4.18 -13.11
C ARG A 95 -1.05 -3.09 -13.98
N VAL A 96 -0.64 -3.05 -15.24
CA VAL A 96 -1.18 -2.12 -16.24
C VAL A 96 -2.47 -2.72 -16.81
N SER A 97 -3.56 -1.97 -16.78
CA SER A 97 -4.82 -2.39 -17.42
C SER A 97 -4.78 -2.15 -18.93
N ASP A 98 -5.55 -2.92 -19.68
CA ASP A 98 -5.66 -2.79 -21.15
C ASP A 98 -6.04 -1.37 -21.59
N THR A 99 -6.85 -0.68 -20.78
CA THR A 99 -7.21 0.73 -21.01
C THR A 99 -6.02 1.68 -21.03
N VAL A 100 -5.02 1.46 -20.17
CA VAL A 100 -3.80 2.28 -20.11
C VAL A 100 -2.92 1.99 -21.33
N ILE A 101 -2.85 0.74 -21.77
CA ILE A 101 -2.13 0.33 -22.98
C ILE A 101 -2.76 0.99 -24.22
N LEU A 102 -4.09 0.96 -24.34
CA LEU A 102 -4.82 1.61 -25.43
C LEU A 102 -4.60 3.13 -25.45
N ALA A 103 -4.62 3.78 -24.29
CA ALA A 103 -4.33 5.21 -24.18
C ALA A 103 -2.88 5.56 -24.59
N ALA A 104 -1.91 4.72 -24.23
CA ALA A 104 -0.52 4.88 -24.63
C ALA A 104 -0.35 4.74 -26.15
N HIS A 105 -0.99 3.73 -26.76
CA HIS A 105 -1.03 3.56 -28.22
C HIS A 105 -1.58 4.82 -28.92
N HIS A 106 -2.69 5.36 -28.42
CA HIS A 106 -3.30 6.56 -29.01
C HIS A 106 -2.37 7.79 -28.94
N LYS A 107 -1.66 7.97 -27.82
CA LYS A 107 -0.66 9.05 -27.69
C LYS A 107 0.48 8.90 -28.69
N ILE A 108 1.01 7.69 -28.89
CA ILE A 108 2.11 7.44 -29.84
C ILE A 108 1.70 7.84 -31.27
N LEU A 109 0.48 7.48 -31.69
CA LEU A 109 -0.05 7.83 -33.00
C LEU A 109 -0.19 9.36 -33.18
N GLN A 110 -0.60 10.08 -32.14
CA GLN A 110 -0.73 11.54 -32.17
C GLN A 110 0.61 12.30 -32.24
N PHE A 111 1.69 11.73 -31.68
CA PHE A 111 3.04 12.32 -31.76
C PHE A 111 3.75 12.04 -33.10
N SER A 112 3.19 11.17 -33.92
CA SER A 112 3.77 10.75 -35.20
C SER A 112 3.16 11.50 -36.40
N SER A 113 2.34 12.52 -36.14
CA SER A 113 1.63 13.39 -37.10
C SER A 113 2.14 14.82 -36.97
#